data_AF-A0A1C0U3K7-F1
#
_entry.id   AF-A0A1C0U3K7-F1
#
_cell.length_a   1.000
_cell.length_b   1.000
_cell.length_c   1.000
_cell.angle_alpha   90.00
_cell.angle_beta   90.00
_cell.angle_gamma   90.00
#
_symmetry.space_group_name_H-M   'P 1'
#
loop_
_entity.id
_entity.type
_entity.pdbx_description
1 polymer ?
#
loop_
_entity_poly.entity_id
_entity_poly.type
_entity_poly.pdbx_seq_one_letter_code
_entity_poly.pdbx_strand_id
1 'polypeptide(L)'
;MSDSTPTLFEWMGGREVLMKLMATFYAKVEKDELLAPMFSRMSSDHPEHVAIWLEEVLGGEPNYTAHRGGFKGMISKHRGRNIQPEQRKRWVDLMMECADEVNLPSDPEFRSAFAAYIEWGSRRAQANSQSKAPCSKRETIKKWGWGEAPPGTL
;
A
#
# COMPACT_ATOMS: atom_id res chain seq x y z
N MET A 1 -4.25 20.53 24.81
CA MET A 1 -3.69 19.41 24.04
C MET A 1 -3.91 19.76 22.58
N SER A 2 -2.93 19.59 21.68
CA SER A 2 -3.09 20.05 20.31
C SER A 2 -4.24 19.29 19.62
N ASP A 3 -5.27 20.04 19.23
CA ASP A 3 -6.49 19.64 18.50
C ASP A 3 -6.21 19.24 17.03
N SER A 4 -5.14 18.51 16.77
CA SER A 4 -4.78 18.08 15.42
C SER A 4 -5.23 16.63 15.18
N THR A 5 -6.07 16.42 14.16
CA THR A 5 -6.41 15.09 13.66
C THR A 5 -5.12 14.29 13.41
N PRO A 6 -4.97 13.08 13.98
CA PRO A 6 -3.78 12.27 13.78
C PRO A 6 -3.67 11.80 12.32
N THR A 7 -2.49 11.44 11.88
CA THR A 7 -2.31 10.76 10.58
C THR A 7 -2.94 9.36 10.61
N LEU A 8 -3.19 8.76 9.44
CA LEU A 8 -3.64 7.37 9.36
C LEU A 8 -2.59 6.41 9.95
N PHE A 9 -1.31 6.73 9.79
CA PHE A 9 -0.20 5.98 10.36
C PHE A 9 -0.21 6.00 11.90
N GLU A 10 -0.41 7.16 12.51
CA GLU A 10 -0.53 7.26 13.97
C GLU A 10 -1.79 6.55 14.47
N TRP A 11 -2.92 6.75 13.79
CA TRP A 11 -4.20 6.13 14.16
C TRP A 11 -4.19 4.60 14.09
N MET A 12 -3.52 4.02 13.09
CA MET A 12 -3.42 2.56 12.96
C MET A 12 -2.51 1.91 14.01
N GLY A 13 -1.77 2.68 14.81
CA GLY A 13 -0.81 2.17 15.80
C GLY A 13 0.64 2.14 15.30
N GLY A 14 0.96 2.87 14.22
CA GLY A 14 2.33 3.11 13.79
C GLY A 14 3.04 1.90 13.18
N ARG A 15 4.38 1.93 13.22
CA ARG A 15 5.25 1.02 12.46
C ARG A 15 5.09 -0.44 12.88
N GLU A 16 4.94 -0.70 14.17
CA GLU A 16 4.82 -2.08 14.68
C GLU A 16 3.60 -2.78 14.09
N VAL A 17 2.44 -2.13 14.12
CA VAL A 17 1.19 -2.66 13.54
C VAL A 17 1.33 -2.86 12.04
N LEU A 18 1.98 -1.92 11.35
CA LEU A 18 2.21 -2.01 9.92
C LEU A 18 3.13 -3.18 9.54
N MET A 19 4.21 -3.39 10.30
CA MET A 19 5.10 -4.55 10.14
C MET A 19 4.35 -5.86 10.36
N LYS A 20 3.50 -5.93 11.39
CA LYS A 20 2.64 -7.09 11.64
C LYS A 20 1.65 -7.34 10.49
N LEU A 21 1.04 -6.28 9.96
CA LEU A 21 0.15 -6.36 8.80
C LEU A 21 0.88 -6.94 7.59
N MET A 22 2.06 -6.42 7.24
CA MET A 22 2.83 -6.91 6.09
C MET A 22 3.32 -8.34 6.29
N ALA A 23 3.80 -8.70 7.48
CA ALA A 23 4.19 -10.07 7.79
C ALA A 23 3.02 -11.05 7.62
N THR A 24 1.85 -10.72 8.17
CA THR A 24 0.62 -11.51 8.05
C THR A 24 0.19 -11.65 6.60
N PHE A 25 0.19 -10.53 5.87
CA PHE A 25 -0.17 -10.47 4.46
C PHE A 25 0.72 -11.35 3.59
N TYR A 26 2.04 -11.21 3.69
CA TYR A 26 2.96 -11.96 2.86
C TYR A 26 2.99 -13.46 3.21
N ALA A 27 2.80 -13.83 4.48
CA ALA A 27 2.66 -15.24 4.86
C ALA A 27 1.43 -15.92 4.21
N LYS A 28 0.38 -15.16 3.89
CA LYS A 28 -0.77 -15.66 3.11
C LYS A 28 -0.52 -15.60 1.61
N VAL A 29 0.12 -14.54 1.10
CA VAL A 29 0.50 -14.41 -0.32
C VAL A 29 1.33 -15.61 -0.78
N GLU A 30 2.27 -16.09 0.03
CA GLU A 30 3.09 -17.27 -0.28
C GLU A 30 2.28 -18.56 -0.49
N LYS A 31 1.08 -18.63 0.09
CA LYS A 31 0.18 -19.79 0.02
C LYS A 31 -0.97 -19.59 -0.97
N ASP A 32 -1.08 -18.39 -1.56
CA ASP A 32 -2.17 -18.05 -2.47
C ASP A 32 -1.80 -18.45 -3.90
N GLU A 33 -2.60 -19.31 -4.53
CA GLU A 33 -2.31 -19.87 -5.86
C GLU A 33 -2.13 -18.79 -6.94
N LEU A 34 -2.85 -17.67 -6.82
CA LEU A 34 -2.83 -16.60 -7.82
C LEU A 34 -1.68 -15.61 -7.58
N LEU A 35 -1.39 -15.31 -6.31
CA LEU A 35 -0.37 -14.32 -5.96
C LEU A 35 1.04 -14.92 -5.79
N ALA A 36 1.17 -16.12 -5.24
CA ALA A 36 2.47 -16.72 -4.93
C ALA A 36 3.46 -16.71 -6.12
N PRO A 37 3.06 -17.03 -7.37
CA PRO A 37 3.98 -16.98 -8.51
C PRO A 37 4.58 -15.58 -8.74
N MET A 38 3.83 -14.51 -8.47
CA MET A 38 4.28 -13.13 -8.65
C MET A 38 5.41 -12.74 -7.67
N PHE A 39 5.40 -13.34 -6.48
CA PHE A 39 6.31 -12.99 -5.38
C PHE A 39 7.42 -14.03 -5.16
N SER A 40 7.39 -15.17 -5.85
CA SER A 40 8.33 -16.30 -5.74
C SER A 40 9.82 -15.97 -5.82
N ARG A 41 10.20 -14.81 -6.39
CA ARG A 41 11.60 -14.37 -6.54
C ARG A 41 11.93 -13.11 -5.72
N MET A 42 11.05 -12.71 -4.81
CA MET A 42 11.28 -11.54 -3.96
C MET A 42 12.20 -11.90 -2.78
N SER A 43 12.95 -10.90 -2.30
CA SER A 43 13.73 -11.03 -1.06
C SER A 43 12.80 -11.27 0.13
N SER A 44 13.30 -11.96 1.16
CA SER A 44 12.67 -12.04 2.48
C SER A 44 12.37 -10.67 3.10
N ASP A 45 13.12 -9.63 2.72
CA ASP A 45 12.94 -8.26 3.22
C ASP A 45 11.81 -7.51 2.50
N HIS A 46 11.16 -8.13 1.51
CA HIS A 46 10.08 -7.48 0.76
C HIS A 46 8.92 -6.97 1.62
N PRO A 47 8.44 -7.71 2.64
CA PRO A 47 7.40 -7.21 3.55
C PRO A 47 7.81 -5.91 4.26
N GLU A 48 9.06 -5.82 4.75
CA GLU A 48 9.59 -4.62 5.39
C GLU A 48 9.63 -3.44 4.41
N HIS A 49 10.08 -3.67 3.16
CA HIS A 49 10.10 -2.62 2.15
C HIS A 49 8.70 -2.07 1.82
N VAL A 50 7.69 -2.93 1.79
CA VAL A 50 6.30 -2.47 1.60
C VAL A 50 5.79 -1.78 2.87
N ALA A 51 6.23 -2.23 4.04
CA ALA A 51 5.86 -1.58 5.29
C ALA A 51 6.35 -0.12 5.33
N ILE A 52 7.62 0.09 5.04
CA ILE A 52 8.24 1.43 4.99
C ILE A 52 7.56 2.31 3.91
N TRP A 53 7.14 1.72 2.78
CA TRP A 53 6.37 2.45 1.75
C TRP A 53 5.03 2.94 2.30
N LEU A 54 4.25 2.05 2.93
CA LEU A 54 2.94 2.37 3.47
C LEU A 54 3.03 3.36 4.63
N GLU A 55 4.03 3.24 5.49
CA GLU A 55 4.30 4.23 6.54
C GLU A 55 4.39 5.63 5.94
N GLU A 56 5.26 5.82 4.95
CA GLU A 56 5.45 7.13 4.35
C GLU A 56 4.16 7.62 3.69
N VAL A 57 3.41 6.75 3.02
CA VAL A 57 2.14 7.12 2.38
C VAL A 57 1.09 7.55 3.41
N LEU A 58 0.96 6.83 4.52
CA LEU A 58 -0.07 7.05 5.54
C LEU A 58 0.26 8.19 6.53
N GLY A 59 1.36 8.90 6.29
CA GLY A 59 1.72 10.11 7.04
C GLY A 59 2.90 9.95 8.00
N GLY A 60 3.55 8.79 8.03
CA GLY A 60 4.78 8.58 8.79
C GLY A 60 6.03 9.19 8.13
N GLU A 61 7.18 8.87 8.73
CA GLU A 61 8.49 9.40 8.35
C GLU A 61 8.87 9.02 6.90
N PRO A 62 9.63 9.86 6.16
CA PRO A 62 9.94 9.66 4.75
C PRO A 62 11.05 8.63 4.49
N ASN A 63 11.03 7.52 5.22
CA ASN A 63 12.07 6.49 5.20
C ASN A 63 12.17 5.78 3.85
N TYR A 64 11.07 5.62 3.12
CA TYR A 64 11.11 5.01 1.79
C TYR A 64 11.83 5.94 0.80
N THR A 65 11.51 7.23 0.85
CA THR A 65 12.18 8.25 0.05
C THR A 65 13.67 8.31 0.38
N ALA A 66 14.02 8.36 1.68
CA ALA A 66 15.41 8.46 2.12
C ALA A 66 16.27 7.24 1.75
N HIS A 67 15.73 6.03 1.84
CA HIS A 67 16.55 4.80 1.77
C HIS A 67 16.23 3.88 0.58
N ARG A 68 15.11 4.10 -0.12
CA ARG A 68 14.61 3.19 -1.18
C ARG A 68 14.35 3.91 -2.52
N GLY A 69 14.70 5.19 -2.63
CA GLY A 69 14.63 5.95 -3.89
C GLY A 69 13.23 6.52 -4.19
N GLY A 70 12.36 6.58 -3.17
CA GLY A 70 11.07 7.26 -3.25
C GLY A 70 10.15 6.71 -4.33
N PHE A 71 9.28 7.57 -4.85
CA PHE A 71 8.27 7.19 -5.83
C PHE A 71 8.85 6.54 -7.09
N LYS A 72 9.96 7.05 -7.63
CA LYS A 72 10.64 6.49 -8.81
C LYS A 72 11.19 5.09 -8.52
N GLY A 73 11.78 4.90 -7.33
CA GLY A 73 12.24 3.60 -6.85
C GLY A 73 11.11 2.56 -6.82
N MET A 74 9.97 2.91 -6.22
CA MET A 74 8.79 2.03 -6.19
C MET A 74 8.30 1.67 -7.60
N ILE A 75 8.19 2.64 -8.51
CA ILE A 75 7.70 2.38 -9.88
C ILE A 75 8.62 1.36 -10.57
N SER A 76 9.94 1.52 -10.42
CA SER A 76 10.90 0.60 -11.04
C SER A 76 10.67 -0.87 -10.66
N LYS A 77 10.16 -1.13 -9.44
CA LYS A 77 9.88 -2.50 -8.95
C LYS A 77 8.64 -3.13 -9.59
N HIS A 78 7.71 -2.30 -10.07
CA HIS A 78 6.46 -2.74 -10.68
C HIS A 78 6.54 -2.85 -12.20
N ARG A 79 7.40 -2.07 -12.86
CA ARG A 79 7.53 -2.04 -14.32
C ARG A 79 7.79 -3.43 -14.90
N GLY A 80 7.06 -3.78 -15.96
CA GLY A 80 7.21 -5.04 -16.67
C GLY A 80 6.66 -6.27 -15.95
N ARG A 81 6.02 -6.11 -14.77
CA ARG A 81 5.42 -7.23 -14.03
C ARG A 81 4.11 -7.73 -14.63
N ASN A 82 3.49 -6.96 -15.53
CA ASN A 82 2.24 -7.33 -16.22
C ASN A 82 1.16 -7.85 -15.26
N ILE A 83 0.87 -7.09 -14.19
CA ILE A 83 -0.11 -7.47 -13.18
C ILE A 83 -1.49 -7.53 -13.82
N GLN A 84 -2.17 -8.67 -13.67
CA GLN A 84 -3.51 -8.90 -14.22
C GLN A 84 -4.61 -8.38 -13.27
N PRO A 85 -5.81 -8.07 -13.80
CA PRO A 85 -6.93 -7.57 -12.99
C PRO A 85 -7.31 -8.47 -11.81
N GLU A 86 -7.34 -9.79 -12.02
CA GLU A 86 -7.66 -10.79 -11.01
C GLU A 86 -6.60 -10.86 -9.90
N GLN A 87 -5.31 -10.76 -10.26
CA GLN A 87 -4.21 -10.70 -9.32
C GLN A 87 -4.31 -9.43 -8.46
N ARG A 88 -4.58 -8.27 -9.07
CA ARG A 88 -4.80 -7.03 -8.33
C ARG A 88 -5.97 -7.17 -7.37
N LYS A 89 -7.10 -7.70 -7.82
CA LYS A 89 -8.29 -7.87 -6.99
C LYS A 89 -7.98 -8.77 -5.79
N ARG A 90 -7.36 -9.93 -6.03
CA ARG A 90 -7.01 -10.88 -4.96
C ARG A 90 -6.04 -10.28 -3.95
N TRP A 91 -5.08 -9.49 -4.42
CA TRP A 91 -4.15 -8.76 -3.55
C TRP A 91 -4.88 -7.78 -2.62
N VAL A 92 -5.88 -7.04 -3.13
CA VAL A 92 -6.69 -6.11 -2.32
C VAL A 92 -7.57 -6.87 -1.32
N ASP A 93 -8.27 -7.91 -1.76
CA ASP A 93 -9.13 -8.73 -0.90
C ASP A 93 -8.31 -9.29 0.29
N LEU A 94 -7.14 -9.89 -0.01
CA LEU A 94 -6.27 -10.47 1.00
C LEU A 94 -5.67 -9.42 1.96
N MET A 95 -5.39 -8.20 1.48
CA MET A 95 -4.94 -7.10 2.34
C MET A 95 -6.03 -6.69 3.34
N MET A 96 -7.30 -6.65 2.90
CA MET A 96 -8.43 -6.34 3.79
C MET A 96 -8.66 -7.45 4.82
N GLU A 97 -8.60 -8.73 4.40
CA GLU A 97 -8.66 -9.87 5.32
C GLU A 97 -7.57 -9.78 6.41
N CYS A 98 -6.34 -9.44 6.02
CA CYS A 98 -5.23 -9.28 6.96
C CYS A 98 -5.41 -8.07 7.88
N ALA A 99 -5.98 -6.97 7.39
CA ALA A 99 -6.28 -5.80 8.20
C ALA A 99 -7.26 -6.13 9.33
N ASP A 100 -8.23 -7.01 9.08
CA ASP A 100 -9.14 -7.51 10.11
C ASP A 100 -8.43 -8.46 11.08
N GLU A 101 -7.63 -9.40 10.56
CA GLU A 101 -6.89 -10.38 11.38
C GLU A 101 -5.91 -9.73 12.37
N VAL A 102 -5.24 -8.65 11.96
CA VAL A 102 -4.34 -7.91 12.86
C VAL A 102 -5.05 -6.90 13.76
N ASN A 103 -6.38 -6.82 13.68
CA ASN A 103 -7.24 -5.90 14.42
C ASN A 103 -6.90 -4.42 14.17
N LEU A 104 -6.73 -4.02 12.90
CA LEU A 104 -6.67 -2.59 12.58
C LEU A 104 -7.94 -1.88 13.08
N PRO A 105 -7.87 -0.58 13.43
CA PRO A 105 -9.03 0.19 13.89
C PRO A 105 -10.23 0.00 12.96
N SER A 106 -11.41 -0.30 13.51
CA SER A 106 -12.62 -0.61 12.73
C SER A 106 -13.58 0.57 12.62
N ASP A 107 -13.16 1.77 13.05
CA ASP A 107 -13.97 2.98 12.90
C ASP A 107 -14.21 3.27 11.40
N PRO A 108 -15.44 3.68 11.02
CA PRO A 108 -15.81 3.90 9.62
C PRO A 108 -14.87 4.87 8.89
N GLU A 109 -14.41 5.91 9.58
CA GLU A 109 -13.51 6.94 9.07
C GLU A 109 -12.18 6.32 8.64
N PHE A 110 -11.56 5.49 9.49
CA PHE A 110 -10.26 4.90 9.17
C PHE A 110 -10.41 3.83 8.11
N ARG A 111 -11.41 2.96 8.26
CA ARG A 111 -11.60 1.84 7.32
C ARG A 111 -11.93 2.32 5.92
N SER A 112 -12.73 3.39 5.79
CA SER A 112 -12.99 4.00 4.48
C SER A 112 -11.71 4.58 3.86
N ALA A 113 -10.90 5.31 4.63
CA ALA A 113 -9.67 5.94 4.15
C ALA A 113 -8.61 4.90 3.76
N PHE A 114 -8.39 3.88 4.59
CA PHE A 114 -7.43 2.81 4.35
C PHE A 114 -7.83 1.97 3.14
N ALA A 115 -9.08 1.52 3.06
CA ALA A 115 -9.58 0.77 1.91
C ALA A 115 -9.46 1.58 0.60
N ALA A 116 -9.80 2.87 0.64
CA ALA A 116 -9.67 3.75 -0.53
C ALA A 116 -8.22 3.85 -1.01
N TYR A 117 -7.24 3.97 -0.09
CA TYR A 117 -5.83 3.98 -0.47
C TYR A 117 -5.39 2.67 -1.11
N ILE A 118 -5.67 1.54 -0.45
CA ILE A 118 -5.25 0.21 -0.92
C ILE A 118 -5.81 -0.04 -2.32
N GLU A 119 -7.07 0.31 -2.54
CA GLU A 119 -7.76 0.11 -3.81
C GLU A 119 -7.31 1.11 -4.91
N TRP A 120 -7.02 2.36 -4.55
CA TRP A 120 -6.43 3.35 -5.47
C TRP A 120 -4.98 2.98 -5.83
N GLY A 121 -4.17 2.62 -4.84
CA GLY A 121 -2.77 2.25 -4.96
C GLY A 121 -2.57 0.99 -5.80
N SER A 122 -3.43 -0.02 -5.61
CA SER A 122 -3.40 -1.26 -6.40
C SER A 122 -3.63 -1.01 -7.88
N ARG A 123 -4.55 -0.10 -8.26
CA ARG A 123 -4.76 0.30 -9.67
C ARG A 123 -3.54 0.98 -10.25
N ARG A 124 -2.88 1.84 -9.46
CA ARG A 124 -1.64 2.50 -9.87
C ARG A 124 -0.51 1.50 -10.09
N ALA A 125 -0.37 0.52 -9.19
CA ALA A 125 0.60 -0.56 -9.34
C ALA A 125 0.34 -1.38 -10.61
N GLN A 126 -0.92 -1.78 -10.83
CA GLN A 126 -1.32 -2.49 -12.05
C GLN A 126 -1.03 -1.69 -13.32
N ALA A 127 -1.46 -0.42 -13.37
CA ALA A 127 -1.24 0.46 -14.52
C ALA A 127 0.25 0.66 -14.79
N ASN A 128 1.07 0.86 -13.76
CA ASN A 128 2.51 1.01 -13.91
C ASN A 128 3.23 -0.29 -14.31
N SER A 129 2.63 -1.45 -14.08
CA SER A 129 3.26 -2.73 -14.38
C SER A 129 3.23 -3.13 -15.85
N GLN A 130 2.39 -2.47 -16.65
CA GLN A 130 2.21 -2.80 -18.07
C GLN A 130 3.46 -2.42 -18.88
N SER A 131 3.78 -3.22 -19.90
CA SER A 131 4.97 -3.03 -20.74
C SER A 131 4.97 -1.69 -21.50
N LYS A 132 3.80 -1.18 -21.86
CA LYS A 132 3.61 0.09 -22.59
C LYS A 132 3.22 1.26 -21.70
N ALA A 133 3.25 1.11 -20.38
CA ALA A 133 2.74 2.16 -19.51
C ALA A 133 3.66 3.40 -19.53
N PRO A 134 3.10 4.62 -19.67
CA PRO A 134 3.89 5.83 -19.82
C PRO A 134 4.71 6.12 -18.57
N CYS A 135 5.83 6.85 -18.74
CA CYS A 135 6.58 7.38 -17.62
C CYS A 135 5.66 8.22 -16.72
N SER A 136 5.71 7.95 -15.41
CA SER A 136 4.88 8.73 -14.50
C SER A 136 5.46 10.14 -14.36
N LYS A 137 4.60 11.15 -14.50
CA LYS A 137 4.95 12.56 -14.26
C LYS A 137 5.07 12.90 -12.77
N ARG A 138 4.66 12.00 -11.87
CA ARG A 138 4.73 12.22 -10.43
C ARG A 138 6.16 11.99 -9.95
N GLU A 139 6.63 12.88 -9.08
CA GLU A 139 7.99 12.85 -8.56
C GLU A 139 8.05 12.37 -7.10
N THR A 140 7.01 12.66 -6.32
CA THR A 140 6.95 12.38 -4.88
C THR A 140 5.91 11.32 -4.54
N ILE A 141 6.06 10.71 -3.36
CA ILE A 141 5.08 9.79 -2.81
C ILE A 141 3.81 10.58 -2.46
N LYS A 142 2.64 10.08 -2.85
CA LYS A 142 1.36 10.69 -2.42
C LYS A 142 1.17 10.35 -0.94
N LYS A 143 1.11 11.40 -0.11
CA LYS A 143 0.58 11.31 1.25
C LYS A 143 -0.93 11.13 1.16
N TRP A 144 -1.46 10.16 1.89
CA TRP A 144 -2.87 9.79 1.91
C TRP A 144 -3.45 10.06 3.29
N GLY A 145 -4.48 10.89 3.35
CA GLY A 145 -5.12 11.30 4.61
C GLY A 145 -6.56 10.83 4.76
N TRP A 146 -7.23 11.42 5.74
CA TRP A 146 -8.67 11.27 5.96
C TRP A 146 -9.45 12.01 4.86
N GLY A 147 -10.39 11.33 4.19
CA GLY A 147 -11.39 12.00 3.32
C GLY A 147 -10.90 12.49 1.94
N GLU A 148 -10.17 11.67 1.19
CA GLU A 148 -9.57 12.00 -0.13
C GLU A 148 -10.56 12.19 -1.32
N ALA A 149 -11.80 12.64 -1.13
CA ALA A 149 -12.74 12.88 -2.24
C ALA A 149 -12.63 14.32 -2.79
N PRO A 150 -12.56 14.53 -4.14
CA PRO A 150 -13.82 14.55 -4.91
C PRO A 150 -13.75 13.97 -6.33
N PRO A 151 -14.89 13.42 -6.83
CA PRO A 151 -15.38 13.81 -8.15
C PRO A 151 -16.85 14.29 -8.09
N GLY A 152 -17.08 15.55 -8.52
CA GLY A 152 -18.39 16.23 -8.51
C GLY A 152 -18.50 17.28 -7.41
N THR A 153 -17.97 18.49 -7.64
CA THR A 153 -18.58 19.69 -7.06
C THR A 153 -19.90 19.89 -7.77
N LEU A 154 -21.02 19.95 -7.03
CA LEU A 154 -22.15 20.77 -7.50
C LEU A 154 -21.70 22.24 -7.52
#